data_AF-A0A2K1Y383-F1
#
_entry.id   AF-A0A2K1Y383-F1
#
_cell.length_a   1.000
_cell.length_b   1.000
_cell.length_c   1.000
_cell.angle_alpha   90.00
_cell.angle_beta   90.00
_cell.angle_gamma   90.00
#
_symmetry.space_group_name_H-M   'P 1'
#
loop_
_entity.id
_entity.type
_entity.pdbx_description
1 polymer ?
#
loop_
_entity_poly.entity_id
_entity_poly.type
_entity_poly.pdbx_seq_one_letter_code
_entity_poly.pdbx_strand_id
1 'polypeptide(L)'
;MCACDQVEKLNITLAKFTQGSKILETMLSSQRCVFNTRGFFGYQPKKNQKYLKNHFVKSKQPYDLNHKCNYCRAIGHLIYACPIKKEKNYNTSKN
;
A
#
# COMPACT_ATOMS: atom_id res chain seq x y z
N MET A 1 40.48 -11.40 -16.13
CA MET A 1 39.31 -10.60 -16.58
C MET A 1 39.80 -9.18 -16.76
N CYS A 2 39.66 -8.63 -17.97
CA CYS A 2 40.22 -7.31 -18.30
C CYS A 2 39.36 -6.22 -17.62
N ALA A 3 39.96 -5.11 -17.19
CA ALA A 3 39.25 -4.03 -16.50
C ALA A 3 38.06 -3.49 -17.34
N CYS A 4 38.17 -3.53 -18.66
CA CYS A 4 37.10 -3.16 -19.59
C CYS A 4 35.82 -4.02 -19.44
N ASP A 5 35.95 -5.32 -19.16
CA ASP A 5 34.80 -6.22 -19.02
C ASP A 5 33.97 -5.92 -17.75
N GLN A 6 34.62 -5.38 -16.73
CA GLN A 6 33.94 -4.98 -15.48
C GLN A 6 33.20 -3.65 -15.68
N VAL A 7 33.80 -2.71 -16.41
CA VAL A 7 33.18 -1.42 -16.76
C VAL A 7 31.95 -1.61 -17.65
N GLU A 8 32.01 -2.52 -18.62
CA GLU A 8 30.87 -2.89 -19.48
C GLU A 8 29.68 -3.41 -18.66
N LYS A 9 29.93 -4.35 -17.74
CA LYS A 9 28.89 -4.93 -16.86
C LYS A 9 28.26 -3.90 -15.93
N LEU A 10 29.07 -2.99 -15.40
CA LEU A 10 28.61 -1.89 -14.57
C LEU A 10 27.70 -0.95 -15.37
N ASN A 11 28.10 -0.58 -16.59
CA ASN A 11 27.29 0.26 -17.48
C ASN A 11 25.95 -0.38 -17.84
N ILE A 12 25.93 -1.68 -18.15
CA ILE A 12 24.67 -2.41 -18.43
C ILE A 12 23.75 -2.42 -17.21
N THR A 13 24.31 -2.64 -16.02
CA THR A 13 23.53 -2.62 -14.77
C THR A 13 22.96 -1.24 -14.49
N LEU A 14 23.77 -0.20 -14.67
CA LEU A 14 23.36 1.19 -14.47
C LEU A 14 22.28 1.62 -15.47
N ALA A 15 22.38 1.18 -16.72
CA ALA A 15 21.36 1.45 -17.74
C ALA A 15 20.01 0.82 -17.38
N LYS A 16 20.00 -0.45 -16.96
CA LYS A 16 18.79 -1.16 -16.50
C LYS A 16 18.18 -0.49 -15.27
N PHE A 17 19.01 -0.11 -14.30
CA PHE A 17 18.56 0.61 -13.11
C PHE A 17 17.92 1.96 -13.46
N THR A 18 18.59 2.74 -14.31
CA THR A 18 18.10 4.05 -14.76
C THR A 18 16.77 3.94 -15.52
N GLN A 19 16.62 2.90 -16.35
CA GLN A 19 15.36 2.63 -17.05
C GLN A 19 14.23 2.28 -16.07
N GLY A 20 14.49 1.41 -15.10
CA GLY A 20 13.53 1.08 -14.05
C GLY A 20 13.13 2.30 -13.21
N SER A 21 14.09 3.16 -12.86
CA SER A 21 13.85 4.39 -12.11
C SER A 21 12.93 5.35 -12.88
N LYS A 22 13.12 5.54 -14.19
CA LYS A 22 12.22 6.36 -15.03
C LYS A 22 10.79 5.83 -15.07
N ILE A 23 10.62 4.52 -15.13
CA ILE A 23 9.29 3.88 -15.10
C ILE A 23 8.63 4.11 -13.74
N LEU A 24 9.38 3.93 -12.65
CA LEU A 24 8.88 4.17 -11.30
C LEU A 24 8.45 5.63 -11.09
N GLU A 25 9.26 6.60 -11.51
CA GLU A 25 8.91 8.03 -11.46
C GLU A 25 7.64 8.35 -12.27
N THR A 26 7.46 7.72 -13.43
CA THR A 26 6.23 7.86 -14.24
C THR A 26 5.00 7.29 -13.52
N MET A 27 5.16 6.13 -12.86
CA MET A 27 4.09 5.53 -12.05
C MET A 27 3.75 6.35 -10.80
N LEU A 28 4.75 6.92 -10.12
CA LEU A 28 4.53 7.73 -8.92
C LEU A 28 3.96 9.11 -9.25
N SER A 29 4.41 9.73 -10.35
CA SER A 29 3.87 11.02 -10.81
C SER A 29 2.39 10.93 -11.20
N SER A 30 1.97 9.83 -11.86
CA SER A 30 0.55 9.58 -12.15
C SER A 30 -0.30 9.36 -10.89
N GLN A 31 0.28 8.80 -9.82
CA GLN A 31 -0.40 8.62 -8.53
C GLN A 31 -0.47 9.92 -7.71
N ARG A 32 0.57 10.78 -7.77
CA ARG A 32 0.61 12.06 -7.01
C ARG A 32 -0.55 12.99 -7.35
N CYS A 33 -1.10 12.96 -8.56
CA CYS A 33 -2.28 13.76 -8.93
C CYS A 33 -3.54 13.38 -8.11
N VAL A 34 -3.64 12.15 -7.60
CA VAL A 34 -4.81 11.66 -6.84
C VAL A 34 -4.68 11.96 -5.35
N PHE A 35 -3.43 12.01 -4.84
CA PHE A 35 -3.12 12.14 -3.42
C PHE A 35 -2.69 13.55 -2.99
N ASN A 36 -2.02 14.34 -3.86
CA ASN A 36 -1.43 15.63 -3.47
C ASN A 36 -2.44 16.79 -3.37
N THR A 37 -3.71 16.58 -3.76
CA THR A 37 -4.79 17.57 -3.57
C THR A 37 -5.58 17.36 -2.28
N ARG A 38 -5.36 16.28 -1.52
CA ARG A 38 -6.24 15.93 -0.37
C ARG A 38 -5.65 16.23 1.02
N GLY A 39 -4.41 16.70 1.11
CA GLY A 39 -3.68 16.76 2.38
C GLY A 39 -3.77 18.08 3.15
N PHE A 40 -3.50 19.23 2.52
CA PHE A 40 -3.10 20.42 3.30
C PHE A 40 -3.99 21.66 3.17
N PHE A 41 -4.76 21.80 2.08
CA PHE A 41 -5.62 22.97 1.85
C PHE A 41 -7.01 22.55 1.35
N GLY A 42 -7.82 21.98 2.25
CA GLY A 42 -9.29 21.98 2.17
C GLY A 42 -9.94 21.73 0.80
N TYR A 43 -9.40 20.85 -0.04
CA TYR A 43 -9.91 20.68 -1.39
C TYR A 43 -11.20 19.85 -1.36
N GLN A 44 -12.34 20.49 -1.61
CA GLN A 44 -13.59 19.80 -1.96
C GLN A 44 -13.46 19.24 -3.39
N PRO A 45 -13.43 17.92 -3.59
CA PRO A 45 -13.37 17.36 -4.92
C PRO A 45 -14.64 17.75 -5.68
N LYS A 46 -14.50 18.57 -6.73
CA LYS A 46 -15.57 18.80 -7.71
C LYS A 46 -16.07 17.43 -8.17
N LYS A 47 -17.39 17.26 -8.18
CA LYS A 47 -18.17 16.00 -8.29
C LYS A 47 -17.79 15.02 -9.42
N ASN A 48 -16.86 15.35 -10.32
CA ASN A 48 -16.53 14.59 -11.52
C ASN A 48 -15.03 14.28 -11.69
N GLN A 49 -14.24 14.23 -10.61
CA GLN A 49 -12.87 13.73 -10.72
C GLN A 49 -12.96 12.24 -11.08
N LYS A 50 -12.53 11.87 -12.28
CA LYS A 50 -12.50 10.48 -12.75
C LYS A 50 -11.65 9.69 -11.77
N TYR A 51 -12.29 8.94 -10.88
CA TYR A 51 -11.61 7.99 -10.02
C TYR A 51 -10.88 7.02 -10.93
N LEU A 52 -9.56 7.16 -11.03
CA LEU A 52 -8.73 6.10 -11.59
C LEU A 52 -9.12 4.85 -10.79
N LYS A 53 -9.63 3.81 -11.46
CA LYS A 53 -10.00 2.57 -10.78
C LYS A 53 -8.78 2.13 -9.99
N ASN A 54 -8.84 2.20 -8.66
CA ASN A 54 -7.77 1.71 -7.80
C ASN A 54 -7.52 0.25 -8.19
N HIS A 55 -6.40 -0.03 -8.85
CA HIS A 55 -6.00 -1.40 -9.19
C HIS A 55 -5.61 -2.19 -7.94
N PHE A 56 -5.45 -1.50 -6.81
CA PHE A 56 -5.52 -2.07 -5.48
C PHE A 56 -6.97 -2.44 -5.16
N VAL A 57 -7.43 -3.56 -5.73
CA VAL A 57 -8.65 -4.23 -5.27
C VAL A 57 -8.38 -4.64 -3.82
N LYS A 58 -9.02 -3.99 -2.86
CA LYS A 58 -9.10 -4.55 -1.50
C LYS A 58 -9.69 -5.94 -1.66
N SER A 59 -8.97 -6.99 -1.26
CA SER A 59 -9.50 -8.34 -1.33
C SER A 59 -10.86 -8.35 -0.65
N LYS A 60 -11.89 -8.90 -1.31
CA LYS A 60 -13.26 -8.97 -0.76
C LYS A 60 -13.29 -9.70 0.59
N GLN A 61 -12.27 -10.54 0.83
CA GLN A 61 -12.00 -11.22 2.07
C GLN A 61 -10.74 -10.58 2.68
N PRO A 62 -10.84 -9.86 3.82
CA PRO A 62 -9.67 -9.24 4.47
C PRO A 62 -8.70 -10.25 5.09
N TYR A 63 -9.01 -11.55 5.03
CA TYR A 63 -8.24 -12.65 5.61
C TYR A 63 -8.64 -13.98 4.96
N ASP A 64 -7.80 -15.00 5.11
CA ASP A 64 -8.13 -16.39 4.78
C ASP A 64 -9.32 -16.86 5.63
N LEU A 65 -10.35 -17.46 5.01
CA LEU A 65 -11.52 -18.00 5.70
C LEU A 65 -11.16 -19.01 6.81
N ASN A 66 -9.97 -19.60 6.75
CA ASN A 66 -9.46 -20.52 7.76
C ASN A 66 -8.57 -19.85 8.84
N HIS A 67 -8.38 -18.54 8.77
CA HIS A 67 -7.58 -17.81 9.73
C HIS A 67 -8.22 -17.83 11.12
N LYS A 68 -7.49 -18.32 12.13
CA LYS A 68 -7.87 -18.28 13.55
C LYS A 68 -7.32 -17.01 14.19
N CYS A 69 -8.17 -16.24 14.84
CA CYS A 69 -7.77 -15.06 15.60
C CYS A 69 -6.83 -15.45 16.75
N ASN A 70 -5.64 -14.85 16.81
CA ASN A 70 -4.68 -15.16 17.88
C ASN A 70 -5.15 -14.75 19.28
N TYR A 71 -6.16 -13.88 19.39
CA TYR A 71 -6.71 -13.42 20.67
C TYR A 71 -7.84 -14.33 21.20
N CYS A 72 -8.90 -14.54 20.42
CA CYS A 72 -10.07 -15.32 20.85
C CYS A 72 -10.16 -16.72 20.24
N ARG A 73 -9.20 -17.12 19.41
CA ARG A 73 -9.12 -18.41 18.70
C ARG A 73 -10.27 -18.72 17.74
N ALA A 74 -11.24 -17.81 17.58
CA ALA A 74 -12.33 -17.93 16.61
C ALA A 74 -11.83 -17.72 15.18
N ILE A 75 -12.48 -18.39 14.23
CA ILE A 75 -12.13 -18.36 12.81
C ILE A 75 -12.78 -17.14 12.14
N GLY A 76 -12.19 -16.70 11.05
CA GLY A 76 -12.63 -15.55 10.29
C GLY A 76 -11.76 -14.37 10.64
N HIS A 77 -11.96 -13.67 11.74
CA HIS A 77 -11.33 -12.36 11.90
C HIS A 77 -9.83 -12.35 12.30
N LEU A 78 -9.14 -11.25 11.98
CA LEU A 78 -7.80 -10.90 12.48
C LEU A 78 -7.88 -10.23 13.87
N ILE A 79 -6.76 -10.17 14.60
CA ILE A 79 -6.72 -9.62 15.98
C ILE A 79 -7.27 -8.19 16.07
N TYR A 80 -6.96 -7.32 15.10
CA TYR A 80 -7.44 -5.93 15.09
C TYR A 80 -8.96 -5.81 14.87
N ALA A 81 -9.56 -6.83 14.25
CA ALA A 81 -10.99 -6.91 14.00
C ALA A 81 -11.73 -7.74 15.07
N CYS A 82 -11.02 -8.22 16.10
CA CYS A 82 -11.62 -9.07 17.13
C CYS A 82 -12.66 -8.30 17.96
N PRO A 83 -13.93 -8.76 17.98
CA PRO A 83 -15.00 -8.08 18.71
C PRO A 83 -14.73 -8.05 20.22
N ILE A 84 -14.26 -9.17 20.78
CA ILE A 84 -13.94 -9.29 22.21
C ILE A 84 -12.83 -8.32 22.63
N LYS A 85 -11.83 -8.09 21.76
CA LYS A 85 -10.75 -7.12 22.03
C LYS A 85 -11.29 -5.69 21.99
N LYS A 86 -12.17 -5.38 21.03
CA LYS A 86 -12.80 -4.06 20.91
C LYS A 86 -13.67 -3.72 22.12
N GLU A 87 -14.47 -4.66 22.60
CA GLU A 87 -15.31 -4.49 23.79
C GLU A 87 -14.47 -4.23 25.05
N LYS A 88 -13.39 -4.97 25.27
CA LYS A 88 -12.48 -4.71 26.40
C LYS A 88 -11.87 -3.31 26.36
N ASN A 89 -11.39 -2.86 25.20
CA ASN A 89 -10.81 -1.51 25.07
C ASN A 89 -11.85 -0.42 25.33
N TYR A 90 -13.10 -0.61 24.88
CA TYR A 90 -14.19 0.33 25.18
C TYR A 90 -14.47 0.43 26.69
N ASN A 91 -14.50 -0.72 27.38
CA ASN A 91 -14.73 -0.76 28.83
C ASN A 91 -13.54 -0.21 29.63
N THR A 92 -12.31 -0.32 29.11
CA THR A 92 -11.11 0.22 29.77
C THR A 92 -11.03 1.75 29.67
N SER A 93 -11.65 2.35 28.65
CA SER A 93 -11.69 3.81 28.48
C SER A 93 -12.79 4.52 29.30
N LYS A 94 -13.62 3.75 30.03
CA LYS A 94 -14.75 4.24 30.82
C LYS A 94 -14.56 4.12 32.34
N ASN A 95 -13.43 3.58 32.78
CA ASN A 95 -13.00 3.56 34.19
C ASN A 95 -11.91 4.60 34.42
#